data_AF-A0A1I5C330-F1
#
_entry.id   AF-A0A1I5C330-F1
#
_cell.length_a   1.000
_cell.length_b   1.000
_cell.length_c   1.000
_cell.angle_alpha   90.00
_cell.angle_beta   90.00
_cell.angle_gamma   90.00
#
_symmetry.space_group_name_H-M   'P 1'
#
loop_
_entity.id
_entity.type
_entity.pdbx_description
1 polymer ?
#
loop_
_entity_poly.entity_id
_entity_poly.type
_entity_poly.pdbx_seq_one_letter_code
_entity_poly.pdbx_strand_id
1 'polypeptide(L)'
;MKKHLSIMALVLTLIVYPYGIASAKYTVYDYSWTDPEFFCDYTVTLPNNTNLTFKFNIIKDADVNTPGEVEFLFYDNDNNEDEYEILIPEKLQYNNFEYIVTRFGWGDKTKNLTIKLPNTVRCILKDSFNEIENLSINLPSSLEEIQDNTFVNCKIKSVSLDEGNYYFKVENNSIYSSDGKIAYHINVPNSGLVKVKEGIEHIRAGALHDNLKELILPKSLKIMDEYIYDIQYIEFKSKNPPALKSNLHPPYSDEYENYILVPKGSIKFYEKAKFIGAGRAFFPWRIKEENKLYNKTMKYLKKISTTKKLKSALVKPNGLTNQQWKQIVKKSDEITKGAKTDEEKAFKIYDWIINNFTYDYTAVDNSKGEAGTVRYAMVVRKNYDIKANYTYTAFKNKKGIDYAFVNVTTALMRAAGLPCHTILPEDTNQSWGTHFPLYVNIVFYNNSWHLVNTANGCINYVNDFGKYTRYNQNFNYFNYSWRAWALQEYNIPAIIDEIIPIKSTEEWLYSRK
;
A
#
# COMPACT_ATOMS: atom_id res chain seq x y z
N MET A 1 17.21 -58.04 -26.91
CA MET A 1 15.83 -58.55 -26.67
C MET A 1 15.75 -59.22 -25.31
N LYS A 2 15.31 -58.49 -24.28
CA LYS A 2 14.53 -59.01 -23.15
C LYS A 2 13.73 -57.82 -22.61
N LYS A 3 12.42 -57.92 -22.73
CA LYS A 3 11.42 -56.92 -22.39
C LYS A 3 11.40 -56.71 -20.87
N HIS A 4 11.46 -55.46 -20.42
CA HIS A 4 10.87 -55.09 -19.13
C HIS A 4 9.40 -54.74 -19.38
N LEU A 5 8.52 -55.60 -18.87
CA LEU A 5 7.10 -55.35 -18.74
C LEU A 5 6.91 -54.38 -17.56
N SER A 6 6.43 -53.16 -17.81
CA SER A 6 5.82 -52.32 -16.78
C SER A 6 4.33 -52.62 -16.76
N ILE A 7 3.86 -53.21 -15.66
CA ILE A 7 2.43 -53.42 -15.38
C ILE A 7 1.97 -52.17 -14.61
N MET A 8 1.24 -51.28 -15.27
CA MET A 8 0.50 -50.21 -14.60
C MET A 8 -0.74 -50.81 -13.93
N ALA A 9 -0.77 -50.79 -12.60
CA ALA A 9 -1.98 -51.07 -11.83
C ALA A 9 -2.64 -49.74 -11.44
N LEU A 10 -3.86 -49.53 -11.94
CA LEU A 10 -4.73 -48.41 -11.59
C LEU A 10 -5.45 -48.77 -10.28
N VAL A 11 -5.16 -48.09 -9.17
CA VAL A 11 -5.87 -48.29 -7.89
C VAL A 11 -6.72 -47.06 -7.58
N LEU A 12 -8.04 -47.25 -7.58
CA LEU A 12 -9.03 -46.25 -7.19
C LEU A 12 -9.22 -46.36 -5.66
N THR A 13 -8.96 -45.30 -4.90
CA THR A 13 -9.26 -45.28 -3.46
C THR A 13 -10.33 -44.23 -3.20
N LEU A 14 -11.45 -44.65 -2.60
CA LEU A 14 -12.56 -43.81 -2.17
C LEU A 14 -12.31 -43.33 -0.74
N ILE A 15 -12.22 -42.01 -0.54
CA ILE A 15 -12.19 -41.41 0.80
C ILE A 15 -13.53 -40.68 1.00
N VAL A 16 -14.27 -41.05 2.05
CA VAL A 16 -15.57 -40.46 2.41
C VAL A 16 -15.37 -39.50 3.58
N TYR A 17 -15.60 -38.20 3.35
CA TYR A 17 -15.75 -37.18 4.40
C TYR A 17 -17.13 -36.52 4.31
N PRO A 18 -17.63 -35.85 5.38
CA PRO A 18 -19.02 -35.40 5.49
C PRO A 18 -19.48 -34.31 4.49
N TYR A 19 -18.64 -33.87 3.56
CA TYR A 19 -19.00 -32.93 2.50
C TYR A 19 -18.28 -33.31 1.19
N GLY A 20 -18.96 -34.06 0.32
CA GLY A 20 -18.53 -34.35 -1.06
C GLY A 20 -17.38 -35.35 -1.20
N ILE A 21 -17.51 -36.30 -2.14
CA ILE A 21 -16.51 -37.33 -2.43
C ILE A 21 -15.55 -36.79 -3.49
N ALA A 22 -14.27 -36.63 -3.15
CA ALA A 22 -13.18 -36.42 -4.11
C ALA A 22 -12.59 -37.79 -4.52
N SER A 23 -12.33 -38.00 -5.81
CA SER A 23 -11.65 -39.21 -6.32
C SER A 23 -10.21 -38.89 -6.72
N ALA A 24 -9.28 -39.83 -6.52
CA ALA A 24 -7.86 -39.63 -6.84
C ALA A 24 -7.35 -40.53 -7.98
N LYS A 25 -6.43 -40.00 -8.81
CA LYS A 25 -5.75 -40.70 -9.93
C LYS A 25 -4.28 -40.28 -10.00
N TYR A 26 -3.42 -41.12 -10.59
CA TYR A 26 -1.96 -40.92 -10.63
C TYR A 26 -1.36 -41.15 -12.02
N THR A 27 -0.34 -40.38 -12.39
CA THR A 27 0.44 -40.47 -13.65
C THR A 27 1.91 -40.12 -13.38
N VAL A 28 2.90 -40.69 -14.07
CA VAL A 28 4.33 -40.41 -13.82
C VAL A 28 4.95 -39.73 -15.03
N TYR A 29 5.73 -38.65 -14.82
CA TYR A 29 6.42 -37.91 -15.88
C TYR A 29 7.91 -37.69 -15.58
N ASP A 30 8.72 -37.62 -16.64
CA ASP A 30 10.14 -37.31 -16.60
C ASP A 30 10.33 -35.90 -17.20
N TYR A 31 10.66 -34.91 -16.35
CA TYR A 31 10.90 -33.53 -16.78
C TYR A 31 12.28 -33.08 -16.29
N SER A 32 13.20 -32.83 -17.21
CA SER A 32 14.43 -32.11 -16.91
C SER A 32 14.22 -30.61 -17.14
N TRP A 33 14.58 -29.77 -16.16
CA TRP A 33 15.65 -28.77 -16.27
C TRP A 33 15.98 -28.31 -14.83
N THR A 34 17.01 -28.93 -14.26
CA THR A 34 17.65 -28.63 -12.96
C THR A 34 16.94 -29.08 -11.65
N ASP A 35 16.53 -30.37 -11.64
CA ASP A 35 16.33 -31.34 -10.54
C ASP A 35 15.55 -31.00 -9.25
N PRO A 36 14.62 -31.88 -8.82
CA PRO A 36 14.87 -33.33 -8.67
C PRO A 36 14.21 -34.22 -9.72
N GLU A 37 14.90 -35.33 -9.99
CA GLU A 37 14.49 -36.48 -10.80
C GLU A 37 13.11 -37.02 -10.34
N PHE A 38 12.18 -37.21 -11.29
CA PHE A 38 10.86 -37.86 -11.17
C PHE A 38 9.80 -37.17 -10.28
N PHE A 39 8.78 -36.61 -10.93
CA PHE A 39 7.54 -36.24 -10.26
C PHE A 39 6.44 -37.25 -10.58
N CYS A 40 5.72 -37.65 -9.52
CA CYS A 40 4.48 -38.41 -9.66
C CYS A 40 3.29 -37.47 -9.53
N ASP A 41 2.24 -37.75 -10.29
CA ASP A 41 1.03 -36.95 -10.30
C ASP A 41 0.05 -37.53 -9.31
N TYR A 42 -0.63 -36.64 -8.61
CA TYR A 42 -1.75 -36.93 -7.73
C TYR A 42 -2.89 -35.99 -8.12
N THR A 43 -3.95 -36.54 -8.71
CA THR A 43 -5.13 -35.77 -9.06
C THR A 43 -6.09 -35.69 -7.88
N VAL A 44 -6.48 -34.48 -7.49
CA VAL A 44 -7.57 -34.19 -6.56
C VAL A 44 -8.78 -33.75 -7.38
N THR A 45 -9.92 -34.41 -7.22
CA THR A 45 -11.21 -33.91 -7.76
C THR A 45 -11.86 -32.95 -6.76
N LEU A 46 -12.06 -31.71 -7.16
CA LEU A 46 -12.74 -30.68 -6.37
C LEU A 46 -14.27 -30.90 -6.35
N PRO A 47 -15.01 -30.27 -5.40
CA PRO A 47 -16.48 -30.42 -5.31
C PRO A 47 -17.26 -30.03 -6.56
N ASN A 48 -16.70 -29.16 -7.41
CA ASN A 48 -17.26 -28.74 -8.69
C ASN A 48 -16.91 -29.70 -9.85
N ASN A 49 -16.32 -30.87 -9.56
CA ASN A 49 -15.80 -31.87 -10.51
C ASN A 49 -14.59 -31.41 -11.36
N THR A 50 -13.96 -30.30 -11.01
CA THR A 50 -12.65 -29.92 -11.59
C THR A 50 -11.56 -30.81 -11.02
N ASN A 51 -10.63 -31.26 -11.86
CA ASN A 51 -9.49 -32.07 -11.43
C ASN A 51 -8.24 -31.19 -11.36
N LEU A 52 -7.63 -31.11 -10.19
CA LEU A 52 -6.32 -30.50 -10.00
C LEU A 52 -5.26 -31.58 -9.92
N THR A 53 -4.17 -31.44 -10.68
CA THR A 53 -3.08 -32.43 -10.66
C THR A 53 -1.89 -31.85 -9.92
N PHE A 54 -1.62 -32.41 -8.74
CA PHE A 54 -0.43 -32.12 -7.95
C PHE A 54 0.72 -32.99 -8.40
N LYS A 55 1.93 -32.46 -8.33
CA LYS A 55 3.18 -33.23 -8.39
C LYS A 55 3.59 -33.59 -6.98
N PHE A 56 4.21 -34.75 -6.80
CA PHE A 56 4.88 -35.07 -5.54
C PHE A 56 6.23 -35.73 -5.76
N ASN A 57 7.12 -35.49 -4.81
CA ASN A 57 8.44 -36.08 -4.75
C ASN A 57 8.63 -36.83 -3.43
N ILE A 58 9.31 -37.98 -3.47
CA ILE A 58 9.63 -38.78 -2.29
C ILE A 58 10.85 -38.14 -1.61
N ILE A 59 10.66 -37.67 -0.37
CA ILE A 59 11.73 -37.10 0.46
C ILE A 59 12.38 -38.20 1.31
N LYS A 60 11.56 -39.20 1.69
CA LYS A 60 11.98 -40.35 2.47
C LYS A 60 11.28 -41.59 1.94
N ASP A 61 12.06 -42.59 1.56
CA ASP A 61 11.53 -43.86 1.09
C ASP A 61 10.68 -44.54 2.17
N ALA A 62 9.60 -45.19 1.71
CA ALA A 62 8.80 -46.07 2.53
C ALA A 62 9.44 -47.46 2.64
N ASP A 63 9.15 -48.17 3.72
CA ASP A 63 9.40 -49.60 3.83
C ASP A 63 8.13 -50.35 4.27
N VAL A 64 8.21 -51.68 4.37
CA VAL A 64 7.06 -52.53 4.71
C VAL A 64 6.43 -52.26 6.08
N ASN A 65 7.17 -51.59 6.97
CA ASN A 65 6.74 -51.30 8.34
C ASN A 65 6.54 -49.79 8.60
N THR A 66 7.10 -48.93 7.76
CA THR A 66 7.17 -47.49 7.99
C THR A 66 6.75 -46.72 6.74
N PRO A 67 5.75 -45.83 6.84
CA PRO A 67 5.40 -44.94 5.74
C PRO A 67 6.58 -44.06 5.34
N GLY A 68 6.68 -43.80 4.04
CA GLY A 68 7.59 -42.81 3.48
C GLY A 68 7.06 -41.39 3.69
N GLU A 69 7.83 -40.39 3.27
CA GLU A 69 7.42 -38.99 3.34
C GLU A 69 7.53 -38.34 1.96
N VAL A 70 6.55 -37.51 1.62
CA VAL A 70 6.52 -36.80 0.34
C VAL A 70 6.41 -35.29 0.51
N GLU A 71 6.96 -34.62 -0.48
CA GLU A 71 6.75 -33.22 -0.79
C GLU A 71 5.63 -33.11 -1.82
N PHE A 72 4.64 -32.28 -1.56
CA PHE A 72 3.44 -32.14 -2.38
C PHE A 72 3.39 -30.75 -3.00
N LEU A 73 3.38 -30.67 -4.32
CA LEU A 73 3.59 -29.46 -5.11
C LEU A 73 2.44 -29.26 -6.09
N PHE A 74 1.86 -28.07 -6.11
CA PHE A 74 0.97 -27.66 -7.19
C PHE A 74 1.66 -26.62 -8.05
N TYR A 75 1.71 -26.84 -9.36
CA TYR A 75 2.13 -25.85 -10.35
C TYR A 75 1.15 -25.95 -11.52
N ASP A 76 0.41 -24.88 -11.76
CA ASP A 76 -0.34 -24.68 -12.99
C ASP A 76 0.35 -23.56 -13.78
N ASN A 77 0.47 -23.74 -15.10
CA ASN A 77 1.10 -22.75 -15.98
C ASN A 77 0.08 -21.82 -16.64
N ASP A 78 -1.21 -22.05 -16.38
CA ASP A 78 -2.29 -21.23 -16.92
C ASP A 78 -2.62 -20.13 -15.91
N ASN A 79 -2.30 -18.87 -16.25
CA ASN A 79 -2.61 -17.67 -15.45
C ASN A 79 -4.14 -17.50 -15.29
N ASN A 80 -4.76 -18.27 -14.40
CA ASN A 80 -6.20 -18.40 -14.34
C ASN A 80 -6.82 -17.51 -13.25
N GLU A 81 -7.97 -16.89 -13.57
CA GLU A 81 -8.82 -16.17 -12.63
C GLU A 81 -9.60 -17.10 -11.67
N ASP A 82 -9.08 -18.31 -11.44
CA ASP A 82 -9.80 -19.40 -10.81
C ASP A 82 -9.99 -19.20 -9.30
N GLU A 83 -10.99 -19.91 -8.77
CA GLU A 83 -11.29 -19.99 -7.34
C GLU A 83 -11.17 -21.44 -6.89
N TYR A 84 -10.28 -21.72 -5.94
CA TYR A 84 -10.08 -23.06 -5.41
C TYR A 84 -10.40 -23.15 -3.91
N GLU A 85 -11.06 -24.23 -3.51
CA GLU A 85 -11.16 -24.68 -2.11
C GLU A 85 -10.60 -26.11 -2.03
N ILE A 86 -9.46 -26.26 -1.35
CA ILE A 86 -8.64 -27.48 -1.41
C ILE A 86 -8.38 -28.02 -0.02
N LEU A 87 -8.60 -29.33 0.13
CA LEU A 87 -8.20 -30.13 1.27
C LEU A 87 -7.03 -31.02 0.85
N ILE A 88 -5.85 -30.79 1.41
CA ILE A 88 -4.67 -31.59 1.10
C ILE A 88 -4.73 -32.90 1.90
N PRO A 89 -4.52 -34.08 1.28
CA PRO A 89 -4.57 -35.35 1.99
C PRO A 89 -3.38 -35.50 2.95
N GLU A 90 -3.61 -36.10 4.13
CA GLU A 90 -2.54 -36.47 5.07
C GLU A 90 -1.59 -37.51 4.48
N LYS A 91 -2.13 -38.42 3.66
CA LYS A 91 -1.44 -39.59 3.14
C LYS A 91 -1.86 -39.93 1.72
N LEU A 92 -0.96 -40.55 0.97
CA LEU A 92 -1.21 -41.11 -0.35
C LEU A 92 -0.60 -42.51 -0.48
N GLN A 93 -1.09 -43.27 -1.46
CA GLN A 93 -0.59 -44.60 -1.79
C GLN A 93 0.16 -44.54 -3.12
N TYR A 94 1.40 -45.03 -3.15
CA TYR A 94 2.20 -45.09 -4.36
C TYR A 94 3.07 -46.36 -4.36
N ASN A 95 3.07 -47.12 -5.45
CA ASN A 95 3.80 -48.39 -5.59
C ASN A 95 3.59 -49.39 -4.44
N ASN A 96 2.35 -49.50 -3.94
CA ASN A 96 1.94 -50.35 -2.79
C ASN A 96 2.52 -49.92 -1.43
N PHE A 97 3.10 -48.72 -1.34
CA PHE A 97 3.56 -48.15 -0.09
C PHE A 97 2.75 -46.91 0.28
N GLU A 98 2.63 -46.69 1.59
CA GLU A 98 2.01 -45.49 2.16
C GLU A 98 3.05 -44.36 2.26
N TYR A 99 2.66 -43.16 1.87
CA TYR A 99 3.46 -41.95 2.03
C TYR A 99 2.67 -40.88 2.76
N ILE A 100 3.34 -40.20 3.68
CA ILE A 100 2.78 -39.09 4.46
C ILE A 100 3.16 -37.76 3.79
N VAL A 101 2.19 -36.87 3.62
CA VAL A 101 2.44 -35.53 3.09
C VAL A 101 3.04 -34.67 4.19
N THR A 102 4.33 -34.36 4.08
CA THR A 102 5.08 -33.64 5.13
C THR A 102 5.54 -32.26 4.70
N ARG A 103 5.61 -31.99 3.40
CA ARG A 103 6.00 -30.67 2.86
C ARG A 103 5.01 -30.26 1.77
N PHE A 104 4.70 -28.97 1.69
CA PHE A 104 3.71 -28.45 0.76
C PHE A 104 4.19 -27.20 0.02
N GLY A 105 3.94 -27.14 -1.29
CA GLY A 105 4.13 -25.94 -2.09
C GLY A 105 3.00 -25.69 -3.08
N TRP A 106 2.69 -24.41 -3.26
CA TRP A 106 1.71 -23.93 -4.24
C TRP A 106 2.38 -22.87 -5.11
N GLY A 107 2.66 -23.18 -6.37
CA GLY A 107 3.37 -22.31 -7.29
C GLY A 107 2.51 -21.65 -8.36
N ASP A 108 1.18 -21.73 -8.24
CA ASP A 108 0.26 -21.09 -9.18
C ASP A 108 -0.23 -19.71 -8.69
N LYS A 109 -0.46 -18.79 -9.63
CA LYS A 109 -1.03 -17.47 -9.38
C LYS A 109 -2.55 -17.56 -9.46
N THR A 110 -3.21 -17.49 -8.32
CA THR A 110 -4.67 -17.68 -8.24
C THR A 110 -5.36 -16.46 -7.63
N LYS A 111 -6.57 -16.13 -8.09
CA LYS A 111 -7.36 -15.02 -7.53
C LYS A 111 -7.90 -15.33 -6.13
N ASN A 112 -8.53 -16.49 -5.94
CA ASN A 112 -9.05 -16.92 -4.65
C ASN A 112 -8.57 -18.33 -4.33
N LEU A 113 -7.86 -18.51 -3.22
CA LEU A 113 -7.44 -19.83 -2.74
C LEU A 113 -7.86 -20.00 -1.28
N THR A 114 -8.65 -21.02 -1.01
CA THR A 114 -8.89 -21.53 0.35
C THR A 114 -8.22 -22.89 0.48
N ILE A 115 -7.28 -23.02 1.41
CA ILE A 115 -6.52 -24.25 1.58
C ILE A 115 -6.46 -24.69 3.04
N LYS A 116 -6.72 -25.97 3.28
CA LYS A 116 -6.48 -26.62 4.57
C LYS A 116 -5.33 -27.61 4.43
N LEU A 117 -4.26 -27.34 5.16
CA LEU A 117 -3.11 -28.22 5.23
C LEU A 117 -3.32 -29.26 6.34
N PRO A 118 -2.97 -30.54 6.12
CA PRO A 118 -3.09 -31.57 7.13
C PRO A 118 -2.08 -31.39 8.26
N ASN A 119 -2.38 -31.95 9.43
CA ASN A 119 -1.49 -31.98 10.61
C ASN A 119 -0.24 -32.87 10.44
N THR A 120 0.01 -33.36 9.23
CA THR A 120 1.26 -34.03 8.84
C THR A 120 2.27 -33.08 8.21
N VAL A 121 1.82 -31.91 7.72
CA VAL A 121 2.69 -30.93 7.08
C VAL A 121 3.54 -30.20 8.12
N ARG A 122 4.86 -30.31 7.97
CA ARG A 122 5.88 -29.65 8.81
C ARG A 122 6.57 -28.48 8.11
N CYS A 123 6.50 -28.39 6.78
CA CYS A 123 7.17 -27.34 6.00
C CYS A 123 6.27 -26.80 4.89
N ILE A 124 6.17 -25.47 4.78
CA ILE A 124 5.68 -24.81 3.57
C ILE A 124 6.89 -24.28 2.79
N LEU A 125 6.93 -24.60 1.51
CA LEU A 125 8.11 -24.41 0.67
C LEU A 125 8.30 -22.97 0.21
N LYS A 126 9.53 -22.69 -0.20
CA LYS A 126 9.94 -21.40 -0.75
C LYS A 126 9.07 -21.01 -1.92
N ASP A 127 8.77 -19.71 -2.05
CA ASP A 127 8.00 -19.13 -3.15
C ASP A 127 6.57 -19.70 -3.30
N SER A 128 6.08 -20.46 -2.30
CA SER A 128 4.69 -20.94 -2.27
C SER A 128 3.71 -19.76 -2.19
N PHE A 129 2.46 -19.99 -2.58
CA PHE A 129 1.33 -19.05 -2.54
C PHE A 129 1.55 -17.69 -3.23
N ASN A 130 2.62 -17.52 -4.00
CA ASN A 130 3.01 -16.25 -4.60
C ASN A 130 1.87 -15.57 -5.40
N GLU A 131 1.69 -14.26 -5.21
CA GLU A 131 0.76 -13.43 -5.99
C GLU A 131 -0.74 -13.82 -5.89
N ILE A 132 -1.17 -14.45 -4.79
CA ILE A 132 -2.59 -14.78 -4.58
C ILE A 132 -3.40 -13.57 -4.06
N GLU A 133 -4.47 -13.18 -4.76
CA GLU A 133 -5.26 -11.99 -4.37
C GLU A 133 -6.17 -12.17 -3.14
N ASN A 134 -6.57 -13.40 -2.80
CA ASN A 134 -7.43 -13.67 -1.66
C ASN A 134 -7.11 -15.05 -1.07
N LEU A 135 -6.03 -15.13 -0.28
CA LEU A 135 -5.62 -16.37 0.38
C LEU A 135 -6.37 -16.57 1.70
N SER A 136 -6.98 -17.74 1.87
CA SER A 136 -7.49 -18.25 3.14
C SER A 136 -6.79 -19.55 3.50
N ILE A 137 -5.96 -19.55 4.52
CA ILE A 137 -5.13 -20.71 4.88
C ILE A 137 -5.28 -21.09 6.36
N ASN A 138 -5.40 -22.39 6.62
CA ASN A 138 -5.24 -22.96 7.95
C ASN A 138 -3.86 -23.62 8.06
N LEU A 139 -3.05 -23.11 8.97
CA LEU A 139 -1.71 -23.60 9.28
C LEU A 139 -1.82 -24.70 10.36
N PRO A 140 -1.20 -25.88 10.15
CA PRO A 140 -1.36 -27.00 11.06
C PRO A 140 -0.51 -26.85 12.32
N SER A 141 -0.88 -27.60 13.37
CA SER A 141 -0.18 -27.62 14.66
C SER A 141 1.24 -28.18 14.53
N SER A 142 1.46 -29.05 13.54
CA SER A 142 2.74 -29.66 13.19
C SER A 142 3.69 -28.76 12.40
N LEU A 143 3.26 -27.58 11.96
CA LEU A 143 4.08 -26.72 11.10
C LEU A 143 5.31 -26.21 11.85
N GLU A 144 6.50 -26.52 11.33
CA GLU A 144 7.80 -26.19 11.91
C GLU A 144 8.53 -25.10 11.09
N GLU A 145 8.32 -25.12 9.77
CA GLU A 145 9.05 -24.26 8.83
C GLU A 145 8.13 -23.58 7.81
N ILE A 146 8.31 -22.27 7.67
CA ILE A 146 7.81 -21.47 6.54
C ILE A 146 9.07 -20.90 5.87
N GLN A 147 9.26 -21.24 4.61
CA GLN A 147 10.43 -20.82 3.85
C GLN A 147 10.30 -19.41 3.30
N ASP A 148 11.37 -18.91 2.68
CA ASP A 148 11.41 -17.54 2.18
C ASP A 148 10.40 -17.35 1.02
N ASN A 149 9.83 -16.15 0.91
CA ASN A 149 8.90 -15.77 -0.15
C ASN A 149 7.58 -16.56 -0.23
N THR A 150 7.27 -17.39 0.77
CA THR A 150 6.01 -18.18 0.85
C THR A 150 4.72 -17.34 0.82
N PHE A 151 4.80 -16.02 1.02
CA PHE A 151 3.61 -15.17 0.89
C PHE A 151 3.90 -13.91 0.08
N VAL A 152 4.89 -13.93 -0.80
CA VAL A 152 5.23 -12.71 -1.56
C VAL A 152 4.05 -12.28 -2.43
N ASN A 153 3.69 -10.99 -2.34
CA ASN A 153 2.56 -10.38 -3.05
C ASN A 153 1.17 -11.03 -2.85
N CYS A 154 0.95 -11.77 -1.75
CA CYS A 154 -0.36 -12.36 -1.44
C CYS A 154 -1.27 -11.44 -0.62
N LYS A 155 -2.50 -11.19 -1.03
CA LYS A 155 -3.49 -10.59 -0.11
C LYS A 155 -4.14 -11.68 0.74
N ILE A 156 -3.68 -11.83 1.99
CA ILE A 156 -4.27 -12.79 2.94
C ILE A 156 -5.64 -12.29 3.42
N LYS A 157 -6.69 -12.96 2.95
CA LYS A 157 -8.07 -12.78 3.41
C LYS A 157 -8.24 -13.33 4.83
N SER A 158 -7.73 -14.53 5.09
CA SER A 158 -7.71 -15.11 6.43
C SER A 158 -6.54 -16.06 6.63
N VAL A 159 -5.96 -16.04 7.82
CA VAL A 159 -5.03 -17.11 8.25
C VAL A 159 -5.40 -17.54 9.65
N SER A 160 -5.39 -18.84 9.87
CA SER A 160 -5.59 -19.47 11.18
C SER A 160 -4.45 -20.43 11.47
N LEU A 161 -4.25 -20.73 12.75
CA LEU A 161 -3.24 -21.66 13.22
C LEU A 161 -3.91 -22.63 14.19
N ASP A 162 -3.73 -23.92 13.96
CA ASP A 162 -4.25 -24.95 14.85
C ASP A 162 -3.59 -24.87 16.24
N GLU A 163 -4.37 -25.21 17.27
CA GLU A 163 -3.91 -25.19 18.66
C GLU A 163 -2.70 -26.12 18.86
N GLY A 164 -1.73 -25.69 19.67
CA GLY A 164 -0.56 -26.49 20.00
C GLY A 164 0.64 -26.32 19.08
N ASN A 165 0.60 -25.42 18.09
CA ASN A 165 1.80 -25.08 17.33
C ASN A 165 2.86 -24.39 18.21
N TYR A 166 4.07 -24.94 18.23
CA TYR A 166 5.18 -24.45 19.07
C TYR A 166 6.04 -23.36 18.41
N TYR A 167 5.97 -23.23 17.08
CA TYR A 167 6.93 -22.45 16.29
C TYR A 167 6.37 -21.11 15.81
N PHE A 168 5.05 -21.02 15.65
CA PHE A 168 4.39 -19.87 15.06
C PHE A 168 3.25 -19.35 15.93
N LYS A 169 2.82 -18.13 15.60
CA LYS A 169 1.54 -17.57 16.06
C LYS A 169 0.96 -16.66 14.99
N VAL A 170 -0.35 -16.52 15.04
CA VAL A 170 -1.11 -15.65 14.14
C VAL A 170 -1.75 -14.52 14.94
N GLU A 171 -1.49 -13.28 14.53
CA GLU A 171 -2.13 -12.08 15.11
C GLU A 171 -2.58 -11.16 13.95
N ASN A 172 -3.88 -10.83 13.86
CA ASN A 172 -4.42 -9.92 12.83
C ASN A 172 -4.06 -10.30 11.38
N ASN A 173 -4.22 -11.58 11.03
CA ASN A 173 -3.79 -12.17 9.76
C ASN A 173 -2.28 -12.08 9.45
N SER A 174 -1.45 -11.71 10.43
CA SER A 174 0.02 -11.74 10.30
C SER A 174 0.58 -13.00 10.93
N ILE A 175 1.68 -13.53 10.39
CA ILE A 175 2.32 -14.77 10.82
C ILE A 175 3.69 -14.43 11.41
N TYR A 176 3.89 -14.82 12.66
CA TYR A 176 5.12 -14.57 13.41
C TYR A 176 5.69 -15.86 13.98
N SER A 177 6.96 -15.86 14.37
CA SER A 177 7.50 -16.86 15.30
C SER A 177 6.69 -16.85 16.61
N SER A 178 6.66 -17.98 17.31
CA SER A 178 5.91 -18.14 18.57
C SER A 178 6.32 -17.11 19.63
N ASP A 179 7.60 -16.73 19.68
CA ASP A 179 8.11 -15.65 20.55
C ASP A 179 7.81 -14.23 20.05
N GLY A 180 7.30 -14.09 18.83
CA GLY A 180 6.92 -12.83 18.19
C GLY A 180 8.07 -11.98 17.67
N LYS A 181 9.29 -12.51 17.59
CA LYS A 181 10.48 -11.75 17.14
C LYS A 181 10.72 -11.80 15.63
N ILE A 182 10.21 -12.83 14.95
CA ILE A 182 10.41 -13.00 13.50
C ILE A 182 9.07 -12.86 12.79
N ALA A 183 9.01 -12.05 11.76
CA ALA A 183 7.84 -11.91 10.90
C ALA A 183 8.03 -12.71 9.60
N TYR A 184 7.08 -13.62 9.35
CA TYR A 184 6.99 -14.43 8.12
C TYR A 184 5.98 -13.85 7.14
N HIS A 185 4.96 -13.17 7.66
CA HIS A 185 4.01 -12.37 6.89
C HIS A 185 3.44 -11.26 7.76
N ILE A 186 3.31 -10.06 7.22
CA ILE A 186 2.68 -8.89 7.84
C ILE A 186 1.53 -8.44 6.97
N ASN A 187 0.32 -8.49 7.53
CA ASN A 187 -0.89 -8.05 6.83
C ASN A 187 -0.83 -6.55 6.52
N VAL A 188 -1.05 -6.20 5.26
CA VAL A 188 -1.04 -4.81 4.77
C VAL A 188 -2.49 -4.29 4.72
N PRO A 189 -2.86 -3.28 5.53
CA PRO A 189 -4.21 -2.72 5.48
C PRO A 189 -4.42 -1.92 4.19
N ASN A 190 -5.68 -1.74 3.76
CA ASN A 190 -6.04 -0.93 2.57
C ASN A 190 -5.47 0.49 2.57
N SER A 191 -5.13 1.04 3.74
CA SER A 191 -4.44 2.35 3.84
C SER A 191 -3.03 2.35 3.23
N GLY A 192 -2.40 1.18 3.06
CA GLY A 192 -0.99 1.03 2.69
C GLY A 192 0.01 1.41 3.79
N LEU A 193 -0.46 1.81 4.98
CA LEU A 193 0.38 2.14 6.13
C LEU A 193 0.57 0.91 7.02
N VAL A 194 1.79 0.38 7.06
CA VAL A 194 2.18 -0.69 7.99
C VAL A 194 3.03 -0.12 9.11
N LYS A 195 2.64 -0.44 10.35
CA LYS A 195 3.44 -0.19 11.56
C LYS A 195 3.87 -1.52 12.13
N VAL A 196 5.12 -1.88 11.92
CA VAL A 196 5.68 -3.13 12.44
C VAL A 196 5.76 -3.04 13.96
N LYS A 197 5.25 -4.08 14.64
CA LYS A 197 5.10 -4.14 16.10
C LYS A 197 6.47 -4.12 16.79
N GLU A 198 6.58 -3.37 17.89
CA GLU A 198 7.77 -3.41 18.74
C GLU A 198 7.99 -4.81 19.32
N GLY A 199 9.24 -5.25 19.38
CA GLY A 199 9.63 -6.63 19.73
C GLY A 199 10.01 -7.48 18.51
N ILE A 200 9.57 -7.11 17.30
CA ILE A 200 10.02 -7.75 16.06
C ILE A 200 11.49 -7.38 15.81
N GLU A 201 12.35 -8.39 15.67
CA GLU A 201 13.78 -8.25 15.46
C GLU A 201 14.20 -8.63 14.03
N HIS A 202 13.40 -9.43 13.33
CA HIS A 202 13.70 -9.92 11.98
C HIS A 202 12.45 -9.95 11.09
N ILE A 203 12.54 -9.35 9.91
CA ILE A 203 11.54 -9.45 8.85
C ILE A 203 12.12 -10.33 7.74
N ARG A 204 11.47 -11.47 7.47
CA ARG A 204 11.89 -12.41 6.43
C ARG A 204 11.55 -11.93 5.02
N ALA A 205 12.18 -12.57 4.04
CA ALA A 205 11.94 -12.37 2.61
C ALA A 205 10.46 -12.67 2.27
N GLY A 206 9.81 -11.78 1.52
CA GLY A 206 8.38 -11.86 1.20
C GLY A 206 7.40 -11.62 2.37
N ALA A 207 7.87 -11.25 3.56
CA ALA A 207 6.99 -11.00 4.72
C ALA A 207 6.19 -9.69 4.58
N LEU A 208 6.63 -8.76 3.74
CA LEU A 208 5.99 -7.50 3.41
C LEU A 208 5.71 -7.48 1.90
N HIS A 209 4.57 -6.94 1.48
CA HIS A 209 4.12 -6.95 0.08
C HIS A 209 4.28 -5.59 -0.58
N ASP A 210 4.24 -5.56 -1.91
CA ASP A 210 4.61 -4.36 -2.68
C ASP A 210 3.54 -3.25 -2.68
N ASN A 211 2.34 -3.51 -2.13
CA ASN A 211 1.26 -2.52 -2.02
C ASN A 211 1.43 -1.52 -0.85
N LEU A 212 2.65 -1.36 -0.33
CA LEU A 212 2.97 -0.48 0.78
C LEU A 212 3.09 0.98 0.33
N LYS A 213 2.34 1.87 0.98
CA LYS A 213 2.50 3.33 0.82
C LYS A 213 3.45 3.90 1.86
N GLU A 214 3.35 3.40 3.09
CA GLU A 214 4.15 3.86 4.23
C GLU A 214 4.54 2.70 5.16
N LEU A 215 5.79 2.70 5.62
CA LEU A 215 6.30 1.66 6.52
C LEU A 215 6.96 2.28 7.74
N ILE A 216 6.51 1.92 8.95
CA ILE A 216 7.13 2.34 10.22
C ILE A 216 7.74 1.11 10.89
N LEU A 217 9.06 1.12 11.04
CA LEU A 217 9.87 0.02 11.56
C LEU A 217 10.27 0.28 13.03
N PRO A 218 10.16 -0.72 13.93
CA PRO A 218 10.34 -0.56 15.36
C PRO A 218 11.79 -0.37 15.77
N LYS A 219 12.03 -0.09 17.05
CA LYS A 219 13.39 0.05 17.60
C LYS A 219 14.10 -1.31 17.70
N SER A 220 13.34 -2.36 17.99
CA SER A 220 13.82 -3.73 18.12
C SER A 220 14.34 -4.35 16.82
N LEU A 221 14.04 -3.78 15.65
CA LEU A 221 14.39 -4.38 14.36
C LEU A 221 15.91 -4.43 14.16
N LYS A 222 16.44 -5.63 13.92
CA LYS A 222 17.86 -5.89 13.71
C LYS A 222 18.17 -6.31 12.29
N ILE A 223 17.26 -7.07 11.65
CA ILE A 223 17.51 -7.69 10.34
C ILE A 223 16.28 -7.55 9.43
N MET A 224 16.52 -7.24 8.17
CA MET A 224 15.55 -7.42 7.09
C MET A 224 16.22 -8.24 5.99
N ASP A 225 15.57 -9.31 5.55
CA ASP A 225 16.13 -10.13 4.47
C ASP A 225 16.05 -9.41 3.12
N GLU A 226 14.99 -8.63 2.91
CA GLU A 226 14.75 -7.85 1.70
C GLU A 226 14.43 -6.40 2.05
N TYR A 227 14.99 -5.47 1.26
CA TYR A 227 14.63 -4.06 1.33
C TYR A 227 13.63 -3.71 0.23
N ILE A 228 12.60 -2.94 0.59
CA ILE A 228 11.49 -2.61 -0.30
C ILE A 228 11.73 -1.21 -0.87
N TYR A 229 12.05 -1.15 -2.15
CA TYR A 229 12.41 0.08 -2.84
C TYR A 229 11.22 0.87 -3.38
N ASP A 230 10.03 0.29 -3.45
CA ASP A 230 8.87 0.94 -4.04
C ASP A 230 7.89 1.48 -2.97
N ILE A 231 8.42 2.09 -1.89
CA ILE A 231 7.61 2.66 -0.80
C ILE A 231 7.91 4.14 -0.60
N GLN A 232 6.91 4.99 -0.83
CA GLN A 232 7.05 6.46 -0.74
C GLN A 232 7.65 6.97 0.59
N TYR A 233 7.35 6.32 1.72
CA TYR A 233 7.84 6.73 3.03
C TYR A 233 8.21 5.55 3.92
N ILE A 234 9.41 5.59 4.49
CA ILE A 234 9.88 4.63 5.48
C ILE A 234 10.37 5.39 6.71
N GLU A 235 9.92 4.99 7.89
CA GLU A 235 10.35 5.55 9.16
C GLU A 235 11.01 4.48 10.01
N PHE A 236 12.28 4.68 10.33
CA PHE A 236 12.99 3.85 11.29
C PHE A 236 12.91 4.49 12.68
N LYS A 237 12.43 3.74 13.66
CA LYS A 237 12.44 4.19 15.06
C LYS A 237 13.79 3.96 15.75
N SER A 238 14.61 3.06 15.22
CA SER A 238 15.96 2.79 15.72
C SER A 238 16.95 3.89 15.33
N LYS A 239 17.93 4.15 16.20
CA LYS A 239 19.04 5.05 15.86
C LYS A 239 20.02 4.44 14.86
N ASN A 240 20.12 3.11 14.84
CA ASN A 240 21.02 2.35 13.99
C ASN A 240 20.19 1.62 12.93
N PRO A 241 20.66 1.58 11.67
CA PRO A 241 19.99 0.82 10.62
C PRO A 241 20.01 -0.68 10.95
N PRO A 242 18.96 -1.43 10.58
CA PRO A 242 19.02 -2.89 10.59
C PRO A 242 20.03 -3.39 9.54
N ALA A 243 20.51 -4.62 9.71
CA ALA A 243 21.24 -5.33 8.67
C ALA A 243 20.29 -5.71 7.54
N LEU A 244 20.68 -5.46 6.28
CA LEU A 244 19.91 -5.77 5.08
C LEU A 244 20.62 -6.88 4.30
N LYS A 245 19.96 -8.03 4.05
CA LYS A 245 20.63 -9.18 3.40
C LYS A 245 20.69 -9.07 1.88
N SER A 246 19.58 -8.84 1.19
CA SER A 246 19.51 -8.87 -0.28
C SER A 246 19.09 -7.53 -0.89
N ASN A 247 19.42 -7.38 -2.18
CA ASN A 247 19.09 -6.22 -3.03
C ASN A 247 18.29 -6.66 -4.27
N LEU A 248 17.24 -7.46 -4.08
CA LEU A 248 16.52 -8.13 -5.19
C LEU A 248 15.98 -7.18 -6.27
N HIS A 249 15.79 -5.89 -5.95
CA HIS A 249 15.44 -4.86 -6.91
C HIS A 249 16.49 -3.75 -6.90
N PRO A 250 17.46 -3.72 -7.84
CA PRO A 250 18.30 -2.56 -8.01
C PRO A 250 17.41 -1.35 -8.36
N PRO A 251 17.72 -0.14 -7.89
CA PRO A 251 17.05 1.07 -8.31
C PRO A 251 17.39 1.32 -9.79
N TYR A 252 16.61 0.73 -10.71
CA TYR A 252 16.80 0.92 -12.14
C TYR A 252 16.06 2.14 -12.70
N SER A 253 15.30 2.85 -11.87
CA SER A 253 14.72 4.13 -12.27
C SER A 253 14.83 5.17 -11.17
N ASP A 254 15.10 6.41 -11.57
CA ASP A 254 14.97 7.61 -10.73
C ASP A 254 13.50 7.86 -10.30
N GLU A 255 12.57 6.99 -10.67
CA GLU A 255 11.13 7.15 -10.51
C GLU A 255 10.61 6.74 -9.12
N TYR A 256 11.36 5.91 -8.38
CA TYR A 256 10.94 5.41 -7.07
C TYR A 256 11.70 6.13 -5.93
N GLU A 257 11.08 7.19 -5.43
CA GLU A 257 11.67 8.17 -4.53
C GLU A 257 11.28 7.97 -3.05
N ASN A 258 11.85 7.00 -2.34
CA ASN A 258 11.47 6.76 -0.93
C ASN A 258 12.02 7.85 -0.01
N TYR A 259 11.18 8.45 0.84
CA TYR A 259 11.60 9.35 1.92
C TYR A 259 11.85 8.55 3.20
N ILE A 260 13.07 8.63 3.72
CA ILE A 260 13.47 7.87 4.90
C ILE A 260 13.53 8.83 6.09
N LEU A 261 12.68 8.62 7.09
CA LEU A 261 12.78 9.29 8.39
C LEU A 261 13.59 8.45 9.38
N VAL A 262 14.57 9.07 10.01
CA VAL A 262 15.37 8.46 11.10
C VAL A 262 15.36 9.34 12.34
N PRO A 263 15.71 8.81 13.52
CA PRO A 263 15.78 9.62 14.74
C PRO A 263 16.84 10.73 14.63
N LYS A 264 16.66 11.79 15.41
CA LYS A 264 17.62 12.89 15.47
C LYS A 264 19.04 12.39 15.78
N GLY A 265 20.01 12.82 14.98
CA GLY A 265 21.42 12.42 15.09
C GLY A 265 21.76 11.08 14.44
N SER A 266 20.85 10.44 13.71
CA SER A 266 21.07 9.11 13.13
C SER A 266 21.52 9.08 11.67
N ILE A 267 21.44 10.20 10.95
CA ILE A 267 21.73 10.26 9.50
C ILE A 267 23.05 9.56 9.14
N LYS A 268 24.14 9.87 9.86
CA LYS A 268 25.48 9.30 9.59
C LYS A 268 25.56 7.78 9.71
N PHE A 269 24.71 7.15 10.53
CA PHE A 269 24.69 5.68 10.64
C PHE A 269 24.02 5.06 9.43
N TYR A 270 22.92 5.66 8.95
CA TYR A 270 22.19 5.20 7.78
C TYR A 270 22.96 5.47 6.47
N GLU A 271 23.62 6.62 6.33
CA GLU A 271 24.46 6.90 5.14
C GLU A 271 25.59 5.89 4.92
N LYS A 272 26.09 5.29 6.02
CA LYS A 272 27.16 4.29 6.00
C LYS A 272 26.65 2.86 5.85
N ALA A 273 25.35 2.63 5.94
CA ALA A 273 24.77 1.31 5.86
C ALA A 273 24.98 0.71 4.46
N LYS A 274 25.24 -0.59 4.45
CA LYS A 274 25.41 -1.38 3.23
C LYS A 274 24.56 -2.63 3.33
N PHE A 275 24.16 -3.14 2.17
CA PHE A 275 23.70 -4.52 2.09
C PHE A 275 24.83 -5.47 2.46
N ILE A 276 24.48 -6.62 3.05
CA ILE A 276 25.45 -7.66 3.37
C ILE A 276 26.11 -8.12 2.06
N GLY A 277 27.41 -7.85 1.91
CA GLY A 277 28.18 -8.22 0.72
C GLY A 277 27.96 -7.34 -0.52
N ALA A 278 27.22 -6.23 -0.42
CA ALA A 278 26.86 -5.40 -1.59
C ALA A 278 26.98 -3.88 -1.33
N GLY A 279 26.41 -3.09 -2.25
CA GLY A 279 26.52 -1.63 -2.30
C GLY A 279 25.80 -0.88 -1.19
N ARG A 280 25.70 0.44 -1.35
CA ARG A 280 25.05 1.35 -0.41
C ARG A 280 23.58 0.94 -0.20
N ALA A 281 23.13 0.89 1.05
CA ALA A 281 21.76 0.54 1.40
C ALA A 281 20.74 1.68 1.19
N PHE A 282 21.14 2.91 1.53
CA PHE A 282 20.25 4.07 1.51
C PHE A 282 20.88 5.23 0.76
N PHE A 283 20.08 5.96 -0.03
CA PHE A 283 20.55 7.16 -0.70
C PHE A 283 20.63 8.35 0.28
N PRO A 284 21.79 9.01 0.47
CA PRO A 284 21.97 10.03 1.50
C PRO A 284 20.97 11.19 1.44
N TRP A 285 20.64 11.67 0.24
CA TRP A 285 19.71 12.80 0.06
C TRP A 285 18.25 12.47 0.45
N ARG A 286 17.91 11.18 0.55
CA ARG A 286 16.58 10.68 0.95
C ARG A 286 16.42 10.51 2.47
N ILE A 287 17.53 10.48 3.21
CA ILE A 287 17.51 10.32 4.67
C ILE A 287 17.28 11.68 5.32
N LYS A 288 16.19 11.81 6.08
CA LYS A 288 15.85 12.98 6.87
C LYS A 288 15.79 12.59 8.34
N GLU A 289 16.15 13.52 9.22
CA GLU A 289 15.94 13.34 10.65
C GLU A 289 14.68 14.04 11.14
N GLU A 290 14.12 13.52 12.23
CA GLU A 290 13.03 14.19 12.94
C GLU A 290 13.39 15.64 13.28
N ASN A 291 12.59 16.58 12.79
CA ASN A 291 12.77 18.01 13.04
C ASN A 291 11.52 18.63 13.72
N LYS A 292 11.63 19.89 14.17
CA LYS A 292 10.56 20.61 14.87
C LYS A 292 9.26 20.68 14.05
N LEU A 293 9.40 20.81 12.74
CA LEU A 293 8.33 21.11 11.81
C LEU A 293 7.52 19.85 11.44
N TYR A 294 8.21 18.74 11.19
CA TYR A 294 7.62 17.41 11.10
C TYR A 294 6.79 17.10 12.36
N ASN A 295 7.39 17.28 13.55
CA ASN A 295 6.70 17.04 14.82
C ASN A 295 5.45 17.91 15.02
N LYS A 296 5.49 19.17 14.57
CA LYS A 296 4.34 20.06 14.61
C LYS A 296 3.23 19.57 13.67
N THR A 297 3.58 19.13 12.46
CA THR A 297 2.65 18.55 11.49
C THR A 297 1.98 17.28 12.05
N MET A 298 2.76 16.36 12.63
CA MET A 298 2.24 15.16 13.30
C MET A 298 1.22 15.51 14.40
N LYS A 299 1.55 16.51 15.24
CA LYS A 299 0.69 16.97 16.33
C LYS A 299 -0.61 17.57 15.80
N TYR A 300 -0.54 18.35 14.73
CA TYR A 300 -1.72 18.91 14.08
C TYR A 300 -2.64 17.81 13.54
N LEU A 301 -2.10 16.83 12.80
CA LEU A 301 -2.93 15.77 12.21
C LEU A 301 -3.63 14.95 13.29
N LYS A 302 -2.93 14.65 14.39
CA LYS A 302 -3.55 14.04 15.58
C LYS A 302 -4.69 14.88 16.15
N LYS A 303 -4.54 16.20 16.20
CA LYS A 303 -5.58 17.14 16.68
C LYS A 303 -6.83 17.08 15.81
N ILE A 304 -6.69 17.02 14.49
CA ILE A 304 -7.83 17.04 13.55
C ILE A 304 -8.43 15.65 13.26
N SER A 305 -7.75 14.56 13.62
CA SER A 305 -8.27 13.19 13.50
C SER A 305 -9.29 12.79 14.57
N THR A 306 -9.66 13.68 15.51
CA THR A 306 -10.69 13.37 16.50
C THR A 306 -12.07 13.25 15.84
N THR A 307 -12.95 12.38 16.33
CA THR A 307 -14.31 12.20 15.79
C THR A 307 -15.07 13.52 15.66
N LYS A 308 -14.94 14.43 16.63
CA LYS A 308 -15.55 15.77 16.58
C LYS A 308 -15.02 16.60 15.40
N LYS A 309 -13.71 16.59 15.19
CA LYS A 309 -13.07 17.35 14.11
C LYS A 309 -13.36 16.75 12.73
N LEU A 310 -13.32 15.42 12.60
CA LEU A 310 -13.72 14.73 11.37
C LEU A 310 -15.18 15.06 10.99
N LYS A 311 -16.12 15.03 11.94
CA LYS A 311 -17.52 15.46 11.69
C LYS A 311 -17.61 16.92 11.26
N SER A 312 -16.86 17.83 11.88
CA SER A 312 -16.84 19.24 11.47
C SER A 312 -16.28 19.43 10.06
N ALA A 313 -15.36 18.56 9.64
CA ALA A 313 -14.76 18.57 8.32
C ALA A 313 -15.65 17.95 7.23
N LEU A 314 -16.89 17.56 7.55
CA LEU A 314 -17.93 17.18 6.59
C LEU A 314 -18.90 18.32 6.28
N VAL A 315 -18.92 19.36 7.12
CA VAL A 315 -19.93 20.42 7.04
C VAL A 315 -19.67 21.33 5.84
N LYS A 316 -20.77 21.80 5.23
CA LYS A 316 -20.79 22.85 4.21
C LYS A 316 -19.80 23.98 4.55
N PRO A 317 -18.87 24.33 3.67
CA PRO A 317 -17.99 25.48 3.85
C PRO A 317 -18.77 26.78 4.19
N ASN A 318 -18.24 27.59 5.11
CA ASN A 318 -18.90 28.78 5.66
C ASN A 318 -19.20 29.88 4.63
N GLY A 319 -18.63 29.80 3.42
CA GLY A 319 -18.97 30.68 2.32
C GLY A 319 -20.23 30.27 1.53
N LEU A 320 -20.48 28.99 1.33
CA LEU A 320 -21.51 28.60 0.35
C LEU A 320 -22.92 28.86 0.88
N THR A 321 -23.81 29.43 0.05
CA THR A 321 -25.23 29.49 0.40
C THR A 321 -25.82 28.07 0.40
N ASN A 322 -26.97 27.87 1.05
CA ASN A 322 -27.65 26.57 1.05
C ASN A 322 -28.03 26.13 -0.37
N GLN A 323 -28.38 27.05 -1.26
CA GLN A 323 -28.70 26.75 -2.65
C GLN A 323 -27.45 26.37 -3.45
N GLN A 324 -26.34 27.07 -3.28
CA GLN A 324 -25.06 26.75 -3.90
C GLN A 324 -24.56 25.38 -3.44
N TRP A 325 -24.67 25.11 -2.13
CA TRP A 325 -24.29 23.82 -1.56
C TRP A 325 -25.11 22.66 -2.11
N LYS A 326 -26.43 22.79 -2.24
CA LYS A 326 -27.28 21.75 -2.85
C LYS A 326 -26.83 21.37 -4.27
N GLN A 327 -26.37 22.34 -5.05
CA GLN A 327 -25.85 22.07 -6.40
C GLN A 327 -24.51 21.35 -6.39
N ILE A 328 -23.62 21.71 -5.47
CA ILE A 328 -22.35 21.02 -5.26
C ILE A 328 -22.59 19.59 -4.78
N VAL A 329 -23.53 19.37 -3.84
CA VAL A 329 -23.93 18.03 -3.37
C VAL A 329 -24.44 17.19 -4.53
N LYS A 330 -25.40 17.70 -5.30
CA LYS A 330 -25.90 16.99 -6.48
C LYS A 330 -24.76 16.60 -7.43
N LYS A 331 -23.83 17.52 -7.70
CA LYS A 331 -22.72 17.23 -8.60
C LYS A 331 -21.74 16.21 -8.01
N SER A 332 -21.48 16.29 -6.72
CA SER A 332 -20.65 15.33 -6.00
C SER A 332 -21.25 13.92 -6.06
N ASP A 333 -22.56 13.78 -5.86
CA ASP A 333 -23.27 12.50 -5.96
C ASP A 333 -23.21 11.94 -7.38
N GLU A 334 -23.32 12.79 -8.40
CA GLU A 334 -23.15 12.39 -9.81
C GLU A 334 -21.74 11.86 -10.08
N ILE A 335 -20.70 12.58 -9.63
CA ILE A 335 -19.29 12.21 -9.85
C ILE A 335 -18.96 10.90 -9.12
N THR A 336 -19.44 10.74 -7.90
CA THR A 336 -19.10 9.61 -7.04
C THR A 336 -20.01 8.40 -7.23
N LYS A 337 -20.98 8.48 -8.15
CA LYS A 337 -21.90 7.39 -8.45
C LYS A 337 -21.15 6.09 -8.77
N GLY A 338 -21.56 5.02 -8.10
CA GLY A 338 -20.98 3.68 -8.26
C GLY A 338 -19.58 3.48 -7.65
N ALA A 339 -19.05 4.45 -6.89
CA ALA A 339 -17.86 4.21 -6.07
C ALA A 339 -18.19 3.24 -4.92
N LYS A 340 -17.37 2.20 -4.76
CA LYS A 340 -17.47 1.18 -3.71
C LYS A 340 -16.71 1.58 -2.45
N THR A 341 -15.70 2.43 -2.57
CA THR A 341 -14.84 2.87 -1.46
C THR A 341 -14.75 4.39 -1.39
N ASP A 342 -14.38 4.90 -0.21
CA ASP A 342 -14.13 6.33 -0.02
C ASP A 342 -12.88 6.81 -0.79
N GLU A 343 -11.91 5.92 -1.02
CA GLU A 343 -10.75 6.17 -1.89
C GLU A 343 -11.18 6.37 -3.35
N GLU A 344 -12.07 5.52 -3.86
CA GLU A 344 -12.63 5.67 -5.22
C GLU A 344 -13.45 6.96 -5.36
N LYS A 345 -14.20 7.36 -4.32
CA LYS A 345 -14.90 8.66 -4.31
C LYS A 345 -13.89 9.82 -4.43
N ALA A 346 -12.83 9.79 -3.62
CA ALA A 346 -11.79 10.81 -3.65
C ALA A 346 -11.12 10.89 -5.03
N PHE A 347 -10.82 9.73 -5.62
CA PHE A 347 -10.22 9.65 -6.96
C PHE A 347 -11.11 10.27 -8.02
N LYS A 348 -12.39 9.85 -8.08
CA LYS A 348 -13.33 10.36 -9.07
C LYS A 348 -13.53 11.87 -8.97
N ILE A 349 -13.53 12.43 -7.75
CA ILE A 349 -13.61 13.89 -7.56
C ILE A 349 -12.35 14.58 -8.07
N TYR A 350 -11.16 14.07 -7.71
CA TYR A 350 -9.90 14.60 -8.21
C TYR A 350 -9.86 14.57 -9.75
N ASP A 351 -10.11 13.41 -10.34
CA ASP A 351 -10.07 13.18 -11.79
C ASP A 351 -11.06 14.10 -12.51
N TRP A 352 -12.28 14.24 -11.98
CA TRP A 352 -13.26 15.17 -12.54
C TRP A 352 -12.75 16.61 -12.55
N ILE A 353 -12.12 17.08 -11.47
CA ILE A 353 -11.60 18.45 -11.40
C ILE A 353 -10.51 18.65 -12.44
N ILE A 354 -9.49 17.79 -12.48
CA ILE A 354 -8.36 17.91 -13.43
C ILE A 354 -8.85 17.89 -14.89
N ASN A 355 -9.83 17.02 -15.20
CA ASN A 355 -10.33 16.89 -16.58
C ASN A 355 -11.36 17.95 -16.99
N ASN A 356 -11.93 18.70 -16.04
CA ASN A 356 -12.99 19.68 -16.34
C ASN A 356 -12.59 21.12 -16.05
N PHE A 357 -11.60 21.37 -15.21
CA PHE A 357 -11.25 22.72 -14.77
C PHE A 357 -10.09 23.25 -15.58
N THR A 358 -10.17 24.52 -15.94
CA THR A 358 -9.09 25.22 -16.62
C THR A 358 -8.56 26.37 -15.78
N TYR A 359 -7.28 26.65 -15.95
CA TYR A 359 -6.64 27.74 -15.22
C TYR A 359 -7.10 29.11 -15.77
N ASP A 360 -7.44 30.05 -14.87
CA ASP A 360 -7.95 31.37 -15.25
C ASP A 360 -6.82 32.39 -15.48
N TYR A 361 -6.12 32.29 -16.61
CA TYR A 361 -5.07 33.24 -17.00
C TYR A 361 -5.57 34.68 -17.10
N THR A 362 -6.82 34.91 -17.47
CA THR A 362 -7.40 36.25 -17.56
C THR A 362 -7.55 36.89 -16.19
N ALA A 363 -7.96 36.11 -15.18
CA ALA A 363 -7.97 36.58 -13.80
C ALA A 363 -6.55 36.92 -13.29
N VAL A 364 -5.54 36.16 -13.74
CA VAL A 364 -4.13 36.46 -13.44
C VAL A 364 -3.68 37.73 -14.16
N ASP A 365 -3.92 37.88 -15.47
CA ASP A 365 -3.49 39.05 -16.25
C ASP A 365 -4.16 40.34 -15.78
N ASN A 366 -5.45 40.30 -15.46
CA ASN A 366 -6.18 41.46 -14.93
C ASN A 366 -5.67 41.89 -13.54
N SER A 367 -4.96 41.03 -12.82
CA SER A 367 -4.28 41.39 -11.57
C SER A 367 -2.93 42.10 -11.77
N LYS A 368 -2.38 42.14 -13.00
CA LYS A 368 -1.07 42.71 -13.32
C LYS A 368 -1.04 44.24 -13.49
N GLY A 369 -2.20 44.89 -13.60
CA GLY A 369 -2.30 46.34 -13.87
C GLY A 369 -1.79 47.25 -12.75
N GLU A 370 -1.44 46.70 -11.59
CA GLU A 370 -0.82 47.42 -10.50
C GLU A 370 0.59 46.85 -10.24
N ALA A 371 1.59 47.46 -10.89
CA ALA A 371 3.04 47.33 -10.68
C ALA A 371 3.56 46.00 -10.05
N GLY A 372 4.03 45.11 -10.95
CA GLY A 372 5.22 44.26 -10.79
C GLY A 372 5.41 43.53 -9.45
N THR A 373 5.11 42.23 -9.45
CA THR A 373 5.57 41.17 -8.52
C THR A 373 5.32 41.33 -7.00
N VAL A 374 5.15 42.53 -6.46
CA VAL A 374 4.91 42.77 -5.02
C VAL A 374 3.41 42.73 -4.68
N ARG A 375 2.55 42.66 -5.69
CA ARG A 375 1.09 42.82 -5.55
C ARG A 375 0.25 41.55 -5.66
N TYR A 376 0.82 40.36 -5.79
CA TYR A 376 0.00 39.14 -5.69
C TYR A 376 -0.57 38.94 -4.26
N ALA A 377 0.16 39.41 -3.24
CA ALA A 377 -0.31 39.48 -1.85
C ALA A 377 -1.11 40.77 -1.53
N MET A 378 -1.04 41.81 -2.38
CA MET A 378 -1.68 43.11 -2.14
C MET A 378 -2.86 43.44 -3.06
N VAL A 379 -3.06 42.79 -4.20
CA VAL A 379 -4.31 42.88 -5.01
C VAL A 379 -5.43 42.07 -4.37
N VAL A 380 -5.08 41.17 -3.44
CA VAL A 380 -5.98 40.65 -2.41
C VAL A 380 -6.55 41.79 -1.52
N ARG A 381 -5.93 42.98 -1.48
CA ARG A 381 -6.25 44.03 -0.49
C ARG A 381 -7.32 45.04 -0.85
N LYS A 382 -8.10 44.92 -1.94
CA LYS A 382 -9.16 45.92 -2.14
C LYS A 382 -10.54 45.47 -2.57
N ASN A 383 -10.77 44.24 -3.04
CA ASN A 383 -12.14 43.78 -3.33
C ASN A 383 -12.36 42.25 -3.32
N TYR A 384 -11.40 41.44 -2.84
CA TYR A 384 -11.57 39.97 -2.81
C TYR A 384 -11.57 39.48 -1.37
N ASP A 385 -12.68 39.76 -0.69
CA ASP A 385 -13.05 39.11 0.55
C ASP A 385 -13.14 37.59 0.32
N ILE A 386 -12.55 36.78 1.21
CA ILE A 386 -12.68 35.32 1.26
C ILE A 386 -14.13 35.02 1.65
N LYS A 387 -15.02 35.15 0.67
CA LYS A 387 -16.43 34.78 0.74
C LYS A 387 -16.72 33.82 -0.40
N ALA A 388 -17.35 32.70 -0.07
CA ALA A 388 -18.48 32.11 -0.80
C ALA A 388 -18.43 32.01 -2.34
N ASN A 389 -18.35 33.15 -3.00
CA ASN A 389 -18.51 33.35 -4.42
C ASN A 389 -17.37 32.73 -5.23
N TYR A 390 -16.13 32.68 -4.77
CA TYR A 390 -15.05 32.14 -5.61
C TYR A 390 -15.11 30.62 -5.77
N THR A 391 -15.45 29.89 -4.71
CA THR A 391 -15.62 28.44 -4.79
C THR A 391 -16.78 28.07 -5.72
N TYR A 392 -17.94 28.71 -5.54
CA TYR A 392 -19.10 28.40 -6.37
C TYR A 392 -18.97 28.94 -7.80
N THR A 393 -18.35 30.11 -8.01
CA THR A 393 -18.09 30.65 -9.34
C THR A 393 -17.09 29.78 -10.09
N ALA A 394 -16.01 29.34 -9.44
CA ALA A 394 -15.07 28.39 -10.04
C ALA A 394 -15.73 27.06 -10.34
N PHE A 395 -16.55 26.55 -9.42
CA PHE A 395 -17.36 25.35 -9.64
C PHE A 395 -18.28 25.47 -10.86
N LYS A 396 -19.01 26.58 -10.97
CA LYS A 396 -19.97 26.84 -12.06
C LYS A 396 -19.28 27.04 -13.41
N ASN A 397 -18.22 27.85 -13.43
CA ASN A 397 -17.53 28.23 -14.65
C ASN A 397 -16.44 27.23 -15.06
N LYS A 398 -16.12 26.26 -14.19
CA LYS A 398 -15.02 25.31 -14.32
C LYS A 398 -13.67 26.01 -14.64
N LYS A 399 -13.47 27.17 -14.00
CA LYS A 399 -12.32 28.05 -14.25
C LYS A 399 -11.90 28.71 -12.94
N GLY A 400 -10.60 28.75 -12.64
CA GLY A 400 -10.09 29.39 -11.43
C GLY A 400 -8.57 29.44 -11.37
N ILE A 401 -8.03 29.98 -10.28
CA ILE A 401 -6.59 30.01 -9.98
C ILE A 401 -6.33 29.22 -8.69
N ASP A 402 -5.14 28.62 -8.54
CA ASP A 402 -4.63 27.80 -7.41
C ASP A 402 -5.67 27.44 -6.31
N TYR A 403 -5.97 28.37 -5.40
CA TYR A 403 -6.91 28.18 -4.27
C TYR A 403 -8.33 27.76 -4.68
N ALA A 404 -8.79 28.12 -5.87
CA ALA A 404 -10.11 27.78 -6.39
C ALA A 404 -10.24 26.28 -6.63
N PHE A 405 -9.19 25.63 -7.16
CA PHE A 405 -9.14 24.18 -7.35
C PHE A 405 -9.25 23.48 -6.00
N VAL A 406 -8.47 23.94 -5.02
CA VAL A 406 -8.40 23.36 -3.66
C VAL A 406 -9.69 23.59 -2.86
N ASN A 407 -10.35 24.72 -3.06
CA ASN A 407 -11.64 25.01 -2.44
C ASN A 407 -12.79 24.21 -3.05
N VAL A 408 -12.82 24.06 -4.38
CA VAL A 408 -13.80 23.21 -5.06
C VAL A 408 -13.60 21.75 -4.69
N THR A 409 -12.34 21.30 -4.61
CA THR A 409 -11.97 19.97 -4.11
C THR A 409 -12.52 19.76 -2.71
N THR A 410 -12.27 20.70 -1.78
CA THR A 410 -12.83 20.61 -0.43
C THR A 410 -14.35 20.51 -0.44
N ALA A 411 -15.03 21.35 -1.21
CA ALA A 411 -16.49 21.37 -1.27
C ALA A 411 -17.06 20.06 -1.80
N LEU A 412 -16.50 19.50 -2.87
CA LEU A 412 -16.93 18.23 -3.46
C LEU A 412 -16.61 17.04 -2.53
N MET A 413 -15.39 16.97 -1.97
CA MET A 413 -15.01 15.90 -1.06
C MET A 413 -15.94 15.85 0.16
N ARG A 414 -16.20 17.01 0.78
CA ARG A 414 -17.14 17.10 1.92
C ARG A 414 -18.55 16.72 1.53
N ALA A 415 -19.00 17.12 0.35
CA ALA A 415 -20.31 16.76 -0.18
C ALA A 415 -20.45 15.24 -0.41
N ALA A 416 -19.38 14.55 -0.80
CA ALA A 416 -19.32 13.09 -0.93
C ALA A 416 -19.22 12.34 0.41
N GLY A 417 -19.25 13.06 1.54
CA GLY A 417 -19.11 12.47 2.87
C GLY A 417 -17.66 12.19 3.29
N LEU A 418 -16.68 12.80 2.63
CA LEU A 418 -15.26 12.64 2.96
C LEU A 418 -14.77 13.84 3.80
N PRO A 419 -14.29 13.62 5.04
CA PRO A 419 -13.71 14.70 5.83
C PRO A 419 -12.51 15.29 5.10
N CYS A 420 -12.57 16.59 4.78
CA CYS A 420 -11.55 17.23 3.97
C CYS A 420 -11.14 18.60 4.53
N HIS A 421 -9.84 18.85 4.57
CA HIS A 421 -9.26 20.14 4.91
C HIS A 421 -8.38 20.64 3.77
N THR A 422 -8.44 21.95 3.53
CA THR A 422 -7.34 22.66 2.88
C THR A 422 -6.23 22.85 3.89
N ILE A 423 -5.01 22.54 3.50
CA ILE A 423 -3.82 22.82 4.30
C ILE A 423 -2.92 23.80 3.56
N LEU A 424 -2.29 24.65 4.36
CA LEU A 424 -1.31 25.63 3.95
C LEU A 424 -0.02 25.32 4.72
N PRO A 425 1.15 25.54 4.13
CA PRO A 425 2.40 25.42 4.87
C PRO A 425 2.66 26.60 5.86
N GLU A 426 3.46 26.37 6.92
CA GLU A 426 3.82 27.40 7.92
C GLU A 426 4.71 28.42 7.23
N ASP A 427 4.71 29.67 7.69
CA ASP A 427 5.65 30.67 7.15
C ASP A 427 5.54 30.92 5.65
N THR A 428 4.35 30.70 5.07
CA THR A 428 3.90 31.35 3.83
C THR A 428 3.68 32.87 4.04
N ASN A 429 4.66 33.52 4.68
CA ASN A 429 4.86 34.97 4.72
C ASN A 429 5.86 35.41 3.64
N GLN A 430 6.02 34.59 2.59
CA GLN A 430 7.04 34.78 1.58
C GLN A 430 6.54 35.71 0.48
N SER A 431 7.16 36.89 0.43
CA SER A 431 7.06 37.95 -0.56
C SER A 431 7.61 37.56 -1.95
N TRP A 432 7.18 36.41 -2.48
CA TRP A 432 7.57 35.95 -3.81
C TRP A 432 6.37 36.14 -4.74
N GLY A 433 6.57 36.94 -5.78
CA GLY A 433 5.55 37.32 -6.76
C GLY A 433 5.20 36.22 -7.76
N THR A 434 5.08 34.96 -7.33
CA THR A 434 4.84 33.82 -8.21
C THR A 434 3.80 32.86 -7.63
N HIS A 435 2.95 32.31 -8.52
CA HIS A 435 1.92 31.28 -8.30
C HIS A 435 2.28 30.23 -7.25
N PHE A 436 1.30 29.79 -6.45
CA PHE A 436 1.53 28.99 -5.24
C PHE A 436 1.19 27.50 -5.47
N PRO A 437 2.16 26.64 -5.79
CA PRO A 437 1.96 25.18 -5.88
C PRO A 437 1.70 24.48 -4.53
N LEU A 438 1.51 25.26 -3.46
CA LEU A 438 1.53 24.80 -2.07
C LEU A 438 0.14 24.65 -1.43
N TYR A 439 -0.93 25.05 -2.12
CA TYR A 439 -2.29 24.76 -1.65
C TYR A 439 -2.60 23.29 -1.92
N VAL A 440 -2.79 22.51 -0.86
CA VAL A 440 -3.11 21.09 -0.98
C VAL A 440 -4.27 20.73 -0.05
N ASN A 441 -5.01 19.69 -0.41
CA ASN A 441 -6.04 19.14 0.43
C ASN A 441 -5.51 17.92 1.18
N ILE A 442 -6.06 17.68 2.36
CA ILE A 442 -6.00 16.37 3.02
C ILE A 442 -7.40 15.82 3.15
N VAL A 443 -7.59 14.57 2.75
CA VAL A 443 -8.87 13.86 2.79
C VAL A 443 -8.71 12.64 3.71
N PHE A 444 -9.67 12.43 4.61
CA PHE A 444 -9.65 11.31 5.54
C PHE A 444 -10.46 10.14 5.02
N TYR A 445 -9.82 9.00 4.82
CA TYR A 445 -10.45 7.71 4.51
C TYR A 445 -9.52 6.57 4.92
N ASN A 446 -10.04 5.35 5.05
CA ASN A 446 -9.27 4.17 5.52
C ASN A 446 -8.49 4.43 6.83
N ASN A 447 -9.07 5.22 7.75
CA ASN A 447 -8.48 5.62 9.03
C ASN A 447 -7.16 6.41 8.94
N SER A 448 -6.86 7.06 7.80
CA SER A 448 -5.69 7.92 7.63
C SER A 448 -5.99 9.17 6.80
N TRP A 449 -5.13 10.18 6.94
CA TRP A 449 -5.14 11.36 6.07
C TRP A 449 -4.35 11.08 4.80
N HIS A 450 -4.90 11.49 3.66
CA HIS A 450 -4.28 11.35 2.34
C HIS A 450 -4.17 12.72 1.69
N LEU A 451 -3.02 13.00 1.09
CA LEU A 451 -2.77 14.25 0.39
C LEU A 451 -3.44 14.23 -0.99
N VAL A 452 -4.10 15.33 -1.35
CA VAL A 452 -4.69 15.53 -2.68
C VAL A 452 -4.28 16.92 -3.16
N ASN A 453 -3.48 16.99 -4.25
CA ASN A 453 -3.04 18.25 -4.82
C ASN A 453 -3.69 18.48 -6.19
N THR A 454 -4.83 19.17 -6.21
CA THR A 454 -5.52 19.58 -7.45
C THR A 454 -4.99 20.87 -8.06
N ALA A 455 -4.02 21.52 -7.40
CA ALA A 455 -3.35 22.72 -7.90
C ALA A 455 -1.94 22.40 -8.44
N ASN A 456 -1.50 21.14 -8.42
CA ASN A 456 -0.20 20.76 -8.97
C ASN A 456 -0.16 21.01 -10.47
N GLY A 457 0.94 21.59 -10.97
CA GLY A 457 1.04 21.97 -12.39
C GLY A 457 0.20 23.19 -12.80
N CYS A 458 -0.49 23.86 -11.87
CA CYS A 458 -1.03 25.21 -12.11
C CYS A 458 0.07 26.28 -12.27
N ILE A 459 1.35 25.91 -12.02
CA ILE A 459 2.53 26.76 -12.22
C ILE A 459 2.71 27.05 -13.71
N ASN A 460 2.14 28.15 -14.17
CA ASN A 460 2.59 28.78 -15.40
C ASN A 460 3.68 29.77 -15.02
N TYR A 461 4.93 29.39 -15.29
CA TYR A 461 6.08 30.24 -15.07
C TYR A 461 5.90 31.54 -15.88
N VAL A 462 5.95 32.69 -15.22
CA VAL A 462 6.18 33.98 -15.89
C VAL A 462 7.69 34.11 -15.95
N ASN A 463 8.31 33.85 -17.11
CA ASN A 463 9.70 34.25 -17.28
C ASN A 463 9.78 35.79 -17.33
N ASP A 464 10.97 36.35 -17.14
CA ASP A 464 11.24 37.80 -17.16
C ASP A 464 10.78 38.51 -18.46
N PHE A 465 10.29 37.75 -19.45
CA PHE A 465 9.79 38.22 -20.74
C PHE A 465 8.26 38.14 -20.88
N GLY A 466 7.52 37.80 -19.82
CA GLY A 466 6.06 37.86 -19.82
C GLY A 466 5.35 36.78 -20.65
N LYS A 467 6.05 35.70 -21.06
CA LYS A 467 5.43 34.57 -21.77
C LYS A 467 5.00 33.47 -20.79
N TYR A 468 3.74 33.04 -20.93
CA TYR A 468 3.18 31.89 -20.21
C TYR A 468 3.62 30.58 -20.85
N THR A 469 4.37 29.76 -20.13
CA THR A 469 4.60 28.35 -20.52
C THR A 469 3.46 27.51 -19.97
N ARG A 470 2.63 26.94 -20.85
CA ARG A 470 1.55 26.02 -20.49
C ARG A 470 2.13 24.64 -20.22
N TYR A 471 2.24 24.26 -18.96
CA TYR A 471 2.51 22.86 -18.62
C TYR A 471 1.19 22.07 -18.64
N ASN A 472 1.20 20.86 -19.19
CA ASN A 472 0.09 19.94 -18.99
C ASN A 472 -0.02 19.64 -17.50
N GLN A 473 -1.25 19.61 -16.97
CA GLN A 473 -1.50 19.02 -15.66
C GLN A 473 -1.15 17.54 -15.78
N ASN A 474 0.06 17.18 -15.36
CA ASN A 474 0.52 15.80 -15.45
C ASN A 474 -0.23 14.98 -14.41
N PHE A 475 -0.93 13.96 -14.89
CA PHE A 475 -1.55 12.93 -14.07
C PHE A 475 -0.49 12.30 -13.18
N ASN A 476 -0.66 12.45 -11.86
CA ASN A 476 -0.17 11.53 -10.84
C ASN A 476 -1.12 11.63 -9.66
N TYR A 477 -2.29 10.98 -9.79
CA TYR A 477 -3.11 10.74 -8.62
C TYR A 477 -2.31 9.85 -7.67
N PHE A 478 -2.13 10.34 -6.44
CA PHE A 478 -1.12 9.96 -5.46
C PHE A 478 0.31 10.26 -5.90
N ASN A 479 0.93 11.31 -5.34
CA ASN A 479 2.39 11.37 -5.46
C ASN A 479 3.19 11.64 -4.21
N TYR A 480 2.60 11.84 -3.02
CA TYR A 480 3.37 11.79 -1.77
C TYR A 480 2.48 11.38 -0.60
N SER A 481 2.92 10.36 0.15
CA SER A 481 2.60 10.24 1.57
C SER A 481 2.68 11.64 2.18
N TRP A 482 1.66 12.05 2.95
CA TRP A 482 1.73 13.38 3.59
C TRP A 482 2.98 13.50 4.49
N ARG A 483 3.51 12.37 4.98
CA ARG A 483 4.77 12.32 5.72
C ARG A 483 5.97 12.55 4.81
N ALA A 484 5.99 11.94 3.62
CA ALA A 484 6.97 12.24 2.58
C ALA A 484 6.91 13.72 2.17
N TRP A 485 5.71 14.27 1.93
CA TRP A 485 5.51 15.70 1.65
C TRP A 485 6.04 16.59 2.78
N ALA A 486 5.79 16.22 4.03
CA ALA A 486 6.33 16.93 5.20
C ALA A 486 7.87 16.87 5.31
N LEU A 487 8.52 15.99 4.56
CA LEU A 487 9.98 15.80 4.50
C LEU A 487 10.66 16.37 3.24
N GLN A 488 9.95 16.44 2.11
CA GLN A 488 10.48 16.84 0.79
C GLN A 488 10.64 18.37 0.64
N GLU A 489 9.71 19.15 1.17
CA GLU A 489 9.62 20.59 0.89
C GLU A 489 10.35 21.43 1.98
N TYR A 490 11.58 21.84 1.65
CA TYR A 490 12.32 22.99 2.17
C TYR A 490 11.70 23.78 3.34
N ASN A 491 11.96 23.32 4.57
CA ASN A 491 11.75 24.11 5.81
C ASN A 491 10.32 24.63 6.06
N ILE A 492 9.28 24.11 5.39
CA ILE A 492 7.92 24.61 5.52
C ILE A 492 6.91 23.44 5.44
N PRO A 493 6.54 22.79 6.57
CA PRO A 493 5.08 22.69 6.82
C PRO A 493 4.59 23.03 8.23
N ALA A 494 3.57 23.88 8.32
CA ALA A 494 2.59 23.78 9.37
C ALA A 494 1.25 24.14 8.84
N ILE A 495 0.44 23.12 8.95
CA ILE A 495 -0.97 23.22 8.74
C ILE A 495 -1.51 24.21 9.77
N ILE A 496 -2.03 25.33 9.27
CA ILE A 496 -2.78 26.30 10.05
C ILE A 496 -4.24 25.84 10.18
N ASP A 497 -4.72 25.76 11.42
CA ASP A 497 -6.13 25.53 11.77
C ASP A 497 -6.86 26.86 11.67
N GLU A 498 -7.21 27.30 10.46
CA GLU A 498 -8.21 28.35 10.27
C GLU A 498 -8.62 28.38 8.80
N ILE A 499 -9.92 28.23 8.52
CA ILE A 499 -10.51 28.98 7.39
C ILE A 499 -10.25 30.42 7.80
N ILE A 500 -9.15 31.02 7.35
CA ILE A 500 -8.75 32.37 7.75
C ILE A 500 -9.94 33.28 7.48
N PRO A 501 -10.67 33.76 8.51
CA PRO A 501 -11.44 34.97 8.32
C PRO A 501 -10.36 36.03 8.21
N ILE A 502 -10.28 36.72 7.08
CA ILE A 502 -9.40 37.87 6.97
C ILE A 502 -9.84 38.84 8.08
N LYS A 503 -9.07 38.91 9.17
CA LYS A 503 -9.11 40.08 10.04
C LYS A 503 -8.84 41.25 9.12
N SER A 504 -9.71 42.25 9.16
CA SER A 504 -9.53 43.47 8.39
C SER A 504 -8.09 43.95 8.53
N THR A 505 -7.52 44.46 7.44
CA THR A 505 -6.13 44.91 7.34
C THR A 505 -5.70 45.85 8.48
N GLU A 506 -6.65 46.51 9.14
CA GLU A 506 -6.41 47.37 10.29
C GLU A 506 -6.00 46.61 11.56
N GLU A 507 -6.61 45.47 11.91
CA GLU A 507 -6.21 44.74 13.12
C GLU A 507 -4.81 44.12 13.00
N TRP A 508 -4.41 43.76 11.78
CA TRP A 508 -3.11 43.11 11.55
C TRP A 508 -1.94 44.11 11.62
N LEU A 509 -2.13 45.32 11.08
CA LEU A 509 -1.13 46.39 11.12
C LEU A 509 -0.81 46.88 12.53
N TYR A 510 -1.73 46.75 13.49
CA TYR A 510 -1.53 47.16 14.89
C TYR A 510 -1.03 46.05 15.83
N SER A 511 -1.01 44.80 15.39
CA SER A 511 -0.50 43.67 16.21
C SER A 511 1.03 43.55 16.25
N ARG A 512 1.75 44.41 15.50
CA ARG A 512 3.20 44.62 15.62
C ARG A 512 3.48 46.01 16.22
N LYS A 513 3.22 46.14 17.52
CA LYS A 513 3.96 47.05 18.39
C LYS A 513 4.41 46.29 19.62
#